data_AF-A0A7G2IJX5-F1
#
_entry.id   AF-A0A7G2IJX5-F1
#
_cell.length_a   1.000
_cell.length_b   1.000
_cell.length_c   1.000
_cell.angle_alpha   90.00
_cell.angle_beta   90.00
_cell.angle_gamma   90.00
#
_symmetry.space_group_name_H-M   'P 1'
#
loop_
_entity.id
_entity.type
_entity.pdbx_description
1 polymer ?
#
loop_
_entity_poly.entity_id
_entity_poly.type
_entity_poly.pdbx_seq_one_letter_code
_entity_poly.pdbx_strand_id
1 'polypeptide(L)'
;MNDIKKDKIDRHSDELEVESDEKLTGKKIELDEDRLPSRAMAIHEHIRQDGEKEMERDAMALLWSAIAAGLSMGASLLAKGIFHVQLEGVPGGFLLENLGYTFGFIIVIMARQQLFTENTVTAVLPVMQNPTLGNFGLLMRLWSVVLLGNIIGTGVAAWAF
;
A
#
# COMPACT_ATOMS: atom_id res chain seq x y z
N MET A 1 18.34 -26.26 -11.92
CA MET A 1 18.55 -24.81 -11.61
C MET A 1 17.23 -24.07 -11.38
N ASN A 2 16.10 -24.49 -11.97
CA ASN A 2 14.79 -23.86 -11.74
C ASN A 2 14.13 -24.25 -10.41
N ASP A 3 14.42 -25.45 -9.88
CA ASP A 3 13.79 -25.93 -8.63
C ASP A 3 14.36 -25.23 -7.39
N ILE A 4 15.66 -24.92 -7.37
CA ILE A 4 16.33 -24.17 -6.29
C ILE A 4 15.82 -22.72 -6.19
N LYS A 5 15.40 -22.14 -7.33
CA LYS A 5 14.82 -20.80 -7.35
C LYS A 5 13.38 -20.79 -6.83
N LYS A 6 12.63 -21.88 -7.09
CA LYS A 6 11.26 -22.07 -6.60
C LYS A 6 11.23 -22.30 -5.08
N ASP A 7 12.11 -23.15 -4.56
CA ASP A 7 12.28 -23.38 -3.10
C ASP A 7 12.73 -22.13 -2.33
N LYS A 8 13.52 -21.24 -2.95
CA LYS A 8 13.94 -19.99 -2.29
C LYS A 8 12.84 -18.94 -2.26
N ILE A 9 11.90 -18.98 -3.21
CA ILE A 9 10.74 -18.09 -3.25
C ILE A 9 9.68 -18.57 -2.26
N ASP A 10 9.42 -19.89 -2.18
CA ASP A 10 8.46 -20.47 -1.22
C ASP A 10 8.89 -20.28 0.24
N ARG A 11 10.16 -20.54 0.58
CA ARG A 11 10.65 -20.36 1.96
C ARG A 11 10.58 -18.92 2.47
N HIS A 12 10.58 -17.92 1.59
CA HIS A 12 10.45 -16.53 2.00
C HIS A 12 8.98 -16.16 2.27
N SER A 13 8.03 -16.86 1.64
CA SER A 13 6.59 -16.71 1.92
C SER A 13 6.19 -17.41 3.22
N ASP A 14 6.75 -18.59 3.51
CA ASP A 14 6.47 -19.35 4.76
C ASP A 14 6.92 -18.60 6.04
N GLU A 15 7.85 -17.64 5.93
CA GLU A 15 8.37 -16.88 7.08
C GLU A 15 7.58 -15.59 7.37
N LEU A 16 6.66 -15.21 6.48
CA LEU A 16 5.96 -13.92 6.49
C LEU A 16 4.46 -14.06 6.80
N GLU A 17 4.07 -15.04 7.59
CA GLU A 17 2.66 -15.21 7.96
C GLU A 17 2.27 -14.33 9.15
N VAL A 18 1.11 -13.68 9.03
CA VAL A 18 0.50 -12.95 10.14
C VAL A 18 -0.04 -13.96 11.15
N GLU A 19 0.32 -13.78 12.41
CA GLU A 19 -0.12 -14.62 13.50
C GLU A 19 -1.56 -14.26 13.88
N SER A 20 -2.51 -15.17 13.63
CA SER A 20 -3.93 -14.97 13.96
C SER A 20 -4.55 -16.24 14.57
N ASP A 21 -5.43 -16.03 15.55
CA ASP A 21 -6.16 -17.12 16.24
C ASP A 21 -6.95 -18.02 15.27
N GLU A 22 -7.42 -17.47 14.15
CA GLU A 22 -8.15 -18.23 13.13
C GLU A 22 -7.26 -19.18 12.33
N LYS A 23 -6.04 -18.74 11.98
CA LYS A 23 -5.03 -19.59 11.33
C LYS A 23 -4.57 -20.70 12.28
N LEU A 24 -4.38 -20.40 13.57
CA LEU A 24 -4.06 -21.38 14.61
C LEU A 24 -5.15 -22.45 14.80
N THR A 25 -6.42 -22.08 14.57
CA THR A 25 -7.57 -22.99 14.69
C THR A 25 -7.81 -23.82 13.42
N GLY A 26 -7.11 -23.54 12.31
CA GLY A 26 -7.27 -24.26 11.04
C GLY A 26 -8.63 -24.07 10.38
N LYS A 27 -9.41 -23.05 10.78
CA LYS A 27 -10.67 -22.71 10.13
C LYS A 27 -10.34 -22.05 8.80
N LYS A 28 -10.76 -22.68 7.69
CA LYS A 28 -10.80 -22.02 6.39
C LYS A 28 -11.60 -20.71 6.53
N ILE A 29 -11.01 -19.64 6.02
CA ILE A 29 -11.57 -18.29 5.93
C ILE A 29 -12.73 -18.35 4.93
N GLU A 30 -13.86 -18.91 5.35
CA GLU A 30 -15.12 -18.88 4.61
C GLU A 30 -16.01 -17.88 5.34
N LEU A 31 -16.01 -16.65 4.81
CA LEU A 31 -16.87 -15.55 5.24
C LEU A 31 -18.33 -15.96 5.06
N ASP A 32 -18.95 -16.48 6.11
CA ASP A 32 -20.38 -16.70 6.16
C ASP A 32 -21.06 -15.34 6.43
N GLU A 33 -21.28 -14.56 5.36
CA GLU A 33 -21.94 -13.24 5.40
C GLU A 33 -23.29 -13.28 6.14
N ASP A 34 -23.95 -14.44 6.15
CA ASP A 34 -25.24 -14.69 6.81
C ASP A 34 -25.13 -14.90 8.33
N ARG A 35 -23.92 -15.05 8.89
CA ARG A 35 -23.69 -15.24 10.34
C ARG A 35 -23.24 -13.98 11.09
N LEU A 36 -22.94 -12.89 10.40
CA LEU A 36 -22.42 -11.67 11.03
C LEU A 36 -23.58 -10.74 11.44
N PRO A 37 -23.61 -10.24 12.71
CA PRO A 37 -24.76 -9.51 13.25
C PRO A 37 -25.00 -8.12 12.63
N SER A 38 -24.09 -7.61 11.77
CA SER A 38 -24.19 -6.30 11.12
C SER A 38 -23.26 -6.16 9.91
N ARG A 39 -23.69 -5.40 8.89
CA ARG A 39 -22.87 -5.03 7.71
C ARG A 39 -21.55 -4.33 8.07
N ALA A 40 -21.50 -3.60 9.19
CA ALA A 40 -20.28 -2.95 9.66
C ALA A 40 -19.20 -3.96 10.11
N MET A 41 -19.63 -5.12 10.66
CA MET A 41 -18.73 -6.19 11.06
C MET A 41 -18.16 -6.92 9.84
N ALA A 42 -18.97 -7.12 8.79
CA ALA A 42 -18.52 -7.72 7.53
C ALA A 42 -17.46 -6.86 6.81
N ILE A 43 -17.64 -5.53 6.78
CA ILE A 43 -16.66 -4.61 6.21
C ILE A 43 -15.35 -4.62 7.01
N HIS A 44 -15.45 -4.60 8.35
CA HIS A 44 -14.28 -4.66 9.23
C HIS A 44 -13.45 -5.93 9.01
N GLU A 45 -14.14 -7.07 8.86
CA GLU A 45 -13.51 -8.36 8.61
C GLU A 45 -12.86 -8.45 7.23
N HIS A 46 -13.48 -7.87 6.19
CA HIS A 46 -12.88 -7.80 4.86
C HIS A 46 -11.59 -6.96 4.86
N ILE A 47 -11.62 -5.78 5.51
CA ILE A 47 -10.45 -4.90 5.64
C ILE A 47 -9.32 -5.58 6.42
N ARG A 48 -9.66 -6.40 7.43
CA ARG A 48 -8.67 -7.19 8.18
C ARG A 48 -7.97 -8.19 7.28
N GLN A 49 -8.72 -8.98 6.51
CA GLN A 49 -8.16 -9.99 5.62
C GLN A 49 -7.27 -9.37 4.53
N ASP A 50 -7.66 -8.21 4.01
CA ASP A 50 -6.84 -7.47 3.04
C ASP A 50 -5.57 -6.92 3.71
N GLY A 51 -5.66 -6.47 4.96
CA GLY A 51 -4.53 -6.07 5.79
C GLY A 51 -3.54 -7.21 6.05
N GLU A 52 -4.04 -8.42 6.35
CA GLU A 52 -3.21 -9.61 6.52
C GLU A 52 -2.47 -9.91 5.21
N LYS A 53 -3.17 -10.06 4.09
CA LYS A 53 -2.55 -10.31 2.77
C LYS A 53 -1.50 -9.26 2.41
N GLU A 54 -1.73 -8.00 2.74
CA GLU A 54 -0.80 -6.92 2.46
C GLU A 54 0.44 -6.95 3.37
N MET A 55 0.31 -7.40 4.62
CA MET A 55 1.46 -7.64 5.51
C MET A 55 2.30 -8.85 5.09
N GLU A 56 1.69 -9.86 4.48
CA GLU A 56 2.37 -11.07 3.97
C GLU A 56 3.04 -10.85 2.62
N ARG A 57 2.78 -9.72 1.94
CA ARG A 57 3.35 -9.43 0.62
C ARG A 57 4.88 -9.41 0.66
N ASP A 58 5.46 -9.83 -0.46
CA ASP A 58 6.90 -9.80 -0.66
C ASP A 58 7.45 -8.37 -0.60
N ALA A 59 8.56 -8.20 0.14
CA ALA A 59 9.14 -6.88 0.40
C ALA A 59 9.69 -6.21 -0.87
N MET A 60 10.19 -6.98 -1.84
CA MET A 60 10.65 -6.40 -3.11
C MET A 60 9.48 -5.96 -3.98
N ALA A 61 8.39 -6.74 -4.02
CA ALA A 61 7.17 -6.35 -4.71
C ALA A 61 6.56 -5.07 -4.11
N LEU A 62 6.56 -4.94 -2.78
CA LEU A 62 6.15 -3.72 -2.07
C LEU A 62 7.05 -2.53 -2.44
N LEU A 63 8.37 -2.71 -2.42
CA LEU A 63 9.33 -1.66 -2.71
C LEU A 63 9.16 -1.10 -4.13
N TRP A 64 9.06 -1.97 -5.13
CA TRP A 64 8.88 -1.53 -6.53
C TRP A 64 7.56 -0.80 -6.74
N SER A 65 6.48 -1.27 -6.13
CA SER A 65 5.18 -0.58 -6.17
C SER A 65 5.26 0.79 -5.50
N ALA A 66 5.93 0.88 -4.35
CA ALA A 66 6.10 2.13 -3.59
C ALA A 66 6.99 3.15 -4.33
N ILE A 67 8.05 2.71 -5.01
CA ILE A 67 8.87 3.57 -5.86
C ILE A 67 8.04 4.13 -7.02
N ALA A 68 7.26 3.28 -7.69
CA ALA A 68 6.37 3.71 -8.77
C ALA A 68 5.34 4.74 -8.27
N ALA A 69 4.76 4.53 -7.09
CA ALA A 69 3.87 5.49 -6.43
C ALA A 69 4.56 6.85 -6.18
N GLY A 70 5.78 6.84 -5.65
CA GLY A 70 6.57 8.05 -5.43
C GLY A 70 6.87 8.81 -6.72
N LEU A 71 7.22 8.09 -7.80
CA LEU A 71 7.43 8.68 -9.12
C LEU A 71 6.16 9.31 -9.68
N SER A 72 5.02 8.61 -9.60
CA SER A 72 3.71 9.13 -10.04
C SER A 72 3.33 10.41 -9.29
N MET A 73 3.52 10.42 -7.96
CA MET A 73 3.23 11.60 -7.14
C MET A 73 4.19 12.75 -7.45
N GLY A 74 5.49 12.48 -7.62
CA GLY A 74 6.49 13.47 -8.04
C GLY A 74 6.14 14.11 -9.39
N ALA A 75 5.79 13.29 -10.39
CA ALA A 75 5.37 13.78 -11.70
C ALA A 75 4.09 14.64 -11.64
N SER A 76 3.16 14.31 -10.73
CA SER A 76 1.94 15.09 -10.55
C SER A 76 2.19 16.49 -9.99
N LEU A 77 3.13 16.59 -9.04
CA LEU A 77 3.57 17.87 -8.48
C LEU A 77 4.33 18.70 -9.51
N LEU A 78 5.16 18.05 -10.34
CA LEU A 78 5.81 18.72 -11.47
C LEU A 78 4.78 19.28 -12.45
N ALA A 79 3.81 18.47 -12.88
CA ALA A 79 2.76 18.91 -13.79
C ALA A 79 1.97 20.10 -13.20
N LYS A 80 1.63 20.04 -11.90
CA LYS A 80 1.04 21.15 -11.17
C LYS A 80 1.94 22.39 -11.19
N GLY A 81 3.24 22.26 -10.94
CA GLY A 81 4.20 23.35 -10.96
C GLY A 81 4.33 24.01 -12.34
N ILE A 82 4.35 23.20 -13.41
CA ILE A 82 4.36 23.69 -14.80
C ILE A 82 3.07 24.47 -15.08
N PHE A 83 1.91 23.93 -14.71
CA PHE A 83 0.64 24.64 -14.87
C PHE A 83 0.60 25.94 -14.06
N HIS A 84 1.19 25.96 -12.87
CA HIS A 84 1.24 27.16 -12.04
C HIS A 84 1.99 28.30 -12.73
N VAL A 85 3.16 28.01 -13.30
CA VAL A 85 3.95 29.00 -14.04
C VAL A 85 3.24 29.44 -15.33
N GLN A 86 2.54 28.54 -16.02
CA GLN A 86 1.91 28.82 -17.31
C GLN A 86 0.54 29.49 -17.20
N LEU A 87 -0.17 29.31 -16.09
CA LEU A 87 -1.52 29.82 -15.87
C LEU A 87 -1.54 31.01 -14.91
N GLU A 88 -0.37 31.51 -14.51
CA GLU A 88 -0.24 32.69 -13.67
C GLU A 88 -0.95 33.90 -14.34
N GLY A 89 -1.94 34.46 -13.65
CA GLY A 89 -2.76 35.58 -14.14
C GLY A 89 -3.99 35.18 -14.97
N VAL A 90 -4.24 33.89 -15.23
CA VAL A 90 -5.45 33.42 -15.91
C VAL A 90 -6.61 33.27 -14.91
N PRO A 91 -7.81 33.81 -15.18
CA PRO A 91 -8.99 33.57 -14.36
C PRO A 91 -9.31 32.07 -14.32
N GLY A 92 -9.15 31.43 -13.16
CA GLY A 92 -9.36 29.99 -12.97
C GLY A 92 -8.11 29.10 -13.11
N GLY A 93 -6.92 29.67 -13.36
CA GLY A 93 -5.66 28.91 -13.42
C GLY A 93 -5.42 28.01 -12.20
N PHE A 94 -5.71 28.54 -11.02
CA PHE A 94 -5.65 27.80 -9.74
C PHE A 94 -6.47 26.49 -9.72
N LEU A 95 -7.63 26.44 -10.37
CA LEU A 95 -8.43 25.21 -10.44
C LEU A 95 -7.72 24.14 -11.29
N LEU A 96 -7.16 24.56 -12.42
CA LEU A 96 -6.44 23.67 -13.35
C LEU A 96 -5.13 23.16 -12.74
N GLU A 97 -4.42 24.01 -11.98
CA GLU A 97 -3.24 23.62 -11.21
C GLU A 97 -3.57 22.52 -10.18
N ASN A 98 -4.68 22.66 -9.46
CA ASN A 98 -5.09 21.67 -8.46
C ASN A 98 -5.52 20.34 -9.09
N LEU A 99 -5.96 20.32 -10.35
CA LEU A 99 -6.22 19.07 -11.07
C LEU A 99 -4.94 18.25 -11.28
N GLY A 100 -3.75 18.87 -11.40
CA GLY A 100 -2.49 18.15 -11.59
C GLY A 100 -2.22 17.12 -10.48
N TYR A 101 -2.44 17.51 -9.23
CA TYR A 101 -2.36 16.61 -8.08
C TYR A 101 -3.43 15.51 -8.12
N THR A 102 -4.67 15.88 -8.44
CA THR A 102 -5.79 14.92 -8.54
C THR A 102 -5.54 13.86 -9.61
N PHE A 103 -5.03 14.24 -10.78
CA PHE A 103 -4.66 13.30 -11.84
C PHE A 103 -3.55 12.35 -11.41
N GLY A 104 -2.52 12.86 -10.73
CA GLY A 104 -1.47 12.04 -10.15
C GLY A 104 -2.02 10.98 -9.21
N PHE A 105 -2.91 11.39 -8.32
CA PHE A 105 -3.52 10.50 -7.34
C PHE A 105 -4.43 9.45 -7.99
N ILE A 106 -5.19 9.82 -9.04
CA ILE A 106 -6.00 8.87 -9.82
C ILE A 106 -5.12 7.81 -10.48
N ILE A 107 -3.96 8.20 -11.04
CA ILE A 107 -3.01 7.27 -11.65
C ILE A 107 -2.49 6.26 -10.62
N VAL A 108 -2.13 6.73 -9.42
CA VAL A 108 -1.68 5.87 -8.31
C VAL A 108 -2.75 4.82 -7.98
N ILE A 109 -4.01 5.27 -7.78
CA ILE A 109 -5.12 4.39 -7.42
C ILE A 109 -5.40 3.39 -8.55
N MET A 110 -5.51 3.86 -9.80
CA MET A 110 -5.79 3.01 -10.95
C MET A 110 -4.71 1.95 -11.18
N ALA A 111 -3.46 2.31 -10.93
CA ALA A 111 -2.32 1.40 -11.04
C ALA A 111 -2.12 0.51 -9.80
N ARG A 112 -2.92 0.69 -8.74
CA ARG A 112 -2.77 0.01 -7.44
C ARG A 112 -1.35 0.15 -6.88
N GLN A 113 -0.81 1.36 -6.93
CA GLN A 113 0.52 1.67 -6.43
C GLN A 113 0.50 1.88 -4.92
N GLN A 114 1.54 1.42 -4.23
CA GLN A 114 1.57 1.43 -2.77
C GLN A 114 1.95 2.82 -2.22
N LEU A 115 0.98 3.54 -1.68
CA LEU A 115 1.26 4.75 -0.89
C LEU A 115 1.31 4.43 0.61
N PHE A 116 2.26 5.05 1.31
CA PHE A 116 2.37 4.93 2.75
C PHE A 116 1.07 5.31 3.47
N THR A 117 0.38 6.36 2.99
CA THR A 117 -0.87 6.86 3.59
C THR A 117 -2.07 5.94 3.37
N GLU A 118 -2.03 5.06 2.37
CA GLU A 118 -3.11 4.11 2.10
C GLU A 118 -3.00 2.89 3.01
N ASN A 119 -1.78 2.41 3.22
CA ASN A 119 -1.54 1.18 3.97
C ASN A 119 -1.54 1.36 5.50
N THR A 120 -2.05 2.47 6.00
CA THR A 120 -2.03 2.76 7.45
C THR A 120 -3.15 2.01 8.17
N VAL A 121 -4.41 2.18 7.74
CA VAL A 121 -5.56 1.59 8.43
C VAL A 121 -5.63 0.09 8.21
N THR A 122 -5.42 -0.36 6.98
CA THR A 122 -5.44 -1.77 6.59
C THR A 122 -4.36 -2.58 7.30
N ALA A 123 -3.13 -2.07 7.41
CA ALA A 123 -2.03 -2.80 8.06
C ALA A 123 -2.09 -2.74 9.60
N VAL A 124 -2.65 -1.68 10.19
CA VAL A 124 -2.76 -1.56 11.66
C VAL A 124 -3.88 -2.43 12.22
N LEU A 125 -4.96 -2.65 11.46
CA LEU A 125 -6.14 -3.37 11.94
C LEU A 125 -5.83 -4.78 12.48
N PRO A 126 -5.07 -5.64 11.77
CA PRO A 126 -4.79 -6.99 12.25
C PRO A 126 -3.85 -6.99 13.47
N VAL A 127 -2.94 -6.00 13.55
CA VAL A 127 -2.06 -5.82 14.72
C VAL A 127 -2.84 -5.40 15.97
N MET A 128 -3.88 -4.56 15.82
CA MET A 128 -4.72 -4.17 16.95
C MET A 128 -5.56 -5.34 17.49
N GLN A 129 -5.93 -6.28 16.64
CA GLN A 129 -6.73 -7.44 17.03
C GLN A 129 -5.88 -8.55 17.65
N ASN A 130 -4.70 -8.83 17.07
CA ASN A 130 -3.72 -9.77 17.61
C ASN A 130 -2.37 -9.06 17.79
N PRO A 131 -2.17 -8.34 18.91
CA PRO A 131 -0.96 -7.56 19.17
C PRO A 131 0.20 -8.47 19.58
N THR A 132 0.75 -9.22 18.63
CA THR A 132 1.95 -10.03 18.82
C THR A 132 3.19 -9.28 18.35
N LEU A 133 4.36 -9.62 18.90
CA LEU A 133 5.63 -9.02 18.47
C LEU A 133 5.95 -9.33 16.99
N GLY A 134 5.50 -10.49 16.49
CA GLY A 134 5.60 -10.87 15.08
C GLY A 134 4.79 -9.95 14.18
N ASN A 135 3.52 -9.73 14.52
CA ASN A 135 2.61 -8.85 13.77
C ASN A 135 3.09 -7.39 13.77
N PHE A 136 3.63 -6.91 14.91
CA PHE A 136 4.25 -5.58 14.96
C PHE A 136 5.50 -5.48 14.08
N GLY A 137 6.32 -6.55 14.00
CA GLY A 137 7.47 -6.64 13.11
C GLY A 137 7.07 -6.58 11.63
N LEU A 138 6.03 -7.31 11.23
CA LEU A 138 5.49 -7.31 9.87
C LEU A 138 4.94 -5.92 9.48
N LEU A 139 4.23 -5.25 10.39
CA LEU A 139 3.77 -3.89 10.21
C LEU A 139 4.93 -2.91 9.99
N MET A 140 5.93 -2.93 10.88
CA MET A 140 7.09 -2.06 10.79
C MET A 140 7.90 -2.30 9.50
N ARG A 141 8.00 -3.55 9.06
CA ARG A 141 8.60 -3.93 7.77
C ARG A 141 7.86 -3.28 6.61
N LEU A 142 6.54 -3.49 6.54
CA LEU A 142 5.69 -2.94 5.48
C LEU A 142 5.77 -1.41 5.46
N TRP A 143 5.65 -0.74 6.60
CA TRP A 143 5.77 0.71 6.69
C TRP A 143 7.13 1.23 6.25
N SER A 144 8.21 0.61 6.73
CA SER A 144 9.57 1.03 6.37
C SER A 144 9.83 0.87 4.87
N VAL A 145 9.44 -0.28 4.29
CA VAL A 145 9.62 -0.55 2.87
C VAL A 145 8.82 0.43 2.00
N VAL A 146 7.55 0.66 2.32
CA VAL A 146 6.69 1.55 1.53
C VAL A 146 7.12 3.01 1.69
N LEU A 147 7.42 3.46 2.91
CA LEU A 147 7.88 4.83 3.15
C LEU A 147 9.20 5.12 2.42
N LEU A 148 10.18 4.22 2.54
CA LEU A 148 11.46 4.36 1.83
C LEU A 148 11.25 4.33 0.32
N GLY A 149 10.41 3.43 -0.20
CA GLY A 149 10.08 3.38 -1.62
C GLY A 149 9.46 4.68 -2.13
N ASN A 150 8.47 5.24 -1.41
CA ASN A 150 7.85 6.51 -1.79
C ASN A 150 8.86 7.68 -1.77
N ILE A 151 9.72 7.75 -0.76
CA ILE A 151 10.77 8.77 -0.68
C ILE A 151 11.77 8.62 -1.82
N ILE A 152 12.23 7.40 -2.10
CA ILE A 152 13.15 7.11 -3.22
C ILE A 152 12.52 7.52 -4.54
N GLY A 153 11.28 7.09 -4.82
CA GLY A 153 10.57 7.44 -6.05
C GLY A 153 10.41 8.95 -6.21
N THR A 154 10.04 9.65 -5.14
CA THR A 154 9.90 11.11 -5.14
C THR A 154 11.26 11.80 -5.33
N GLY A 155 12.32 11.31 -4.68
CA GLY A 155 13.67 11.83 -4.82
C GLY A 155 14.24 11.64 -6.22
N VAL A 156 13.98 10.48 -6.85
CA VAL A 156 14.35 10.23 -8.25
C VAL A 156 13.61 11.17 -9.19
N ALA A 157 12.31 11.38 -8.99
CA ALA A 157 11.56 12.36 -9.77
C ALA A 157 12.16 13.77 -9.59
N ALA A 158 12.40 14.20 -8.36
CA ALA A 158 12.98 15.52 -8.07
C ALA A 158 14.42 15.71 -8.60
N TRP A 159 15.17 14.62 -8.79
CA TRP A 159 16.49 14.67 -9.41
C TRP A 159 16.43 14.68 -10.94
N ALA A 160 15.43 14.02 -11.53
CA ALA A 160 15.29 13.89 -12.98
C ALA A 160 14.66 15.12 -13.66
N PHE A 161 13.94 15.95 -12.90
CA PHE A 161 13.25 17.16 -13.37
C PHE A 161 13.85 18.42 -12.75
#